data_AF-A0A6L2MHC9-F1
#
_entry.id   AF-A0A6L2MHC9-F1
#
_cell.length_a   1.000
_cell.length_b   1.000
_cell.length_c   1.000
_cell.angle_alpha   90.00
_cell.angle_beta   90.00
_cell.angle_gamma   90.00
#
_symmetry.space_group_name_H-M   'P 1'
#
loop_
_entity.id
_entity.type
_entity.pdbx_description
1 polymer ?
#
loop_
_entity_poly.entity_id
_entity_poly.type
_entity_poly.pdbx_seq_one_letter_code
_entity_poly.pdbx_strand_id
1 'polypeptide(L)'
;MIKHLWNVAVKKDTLWIKWIYMEKLKGRNIWEVQCDSKSSVGWKNIPSLRDKVRRHIWWKIGNGNKINVWHDRWCIVSPLSEFIDTRDIYDARLSNTSTIKEIVHEGRWKWPEEWNTYFVELGQLQVPILRDGIEDTVWMSRNGHEKIFKISNVWVDMNSNGTKVDWHPLV
;
A
#
# COMPACT_ATOMS: atom_id res chain seq x y z
N MET A 1 14.58 -8.75 -1.72
CA MET A 1 13.17 -8.81 -2.22
C MET A 1 12.26 -7.75 -1.62
N ILE A 2 12.13 -7.61 -0.29
CA ILE A 2 11.17 -6.66 0.30
C ILE A 2 11.46 -5.20 -0.02
N LYS A 3 12.74 -4.81 -0.13
CA LYS A 3 13.11 -3.48 -0.65
C LYS A 3 12.49 -3.19 -2.02
N HIS A 4 12.42 -4.19 -2.89
CA HIS A 4 11.83 -4.06 -4.22
C HIS A 4 10.31 -3.89 -4.12
N LEU A 5 9.64 -4.72 -3.31
CA LEU A 5 8.21 -4.57 -3.04
C LEU A 5 7.88 -3.20 -2.44
N TRP A 6 8.66 -2.73 -1.45
CA TRP A 6 8.56 -1.39 -0.90
C TRP A 6 8.68 -0.33 -2.00
N ASN A 7 9.74 -0.37 -2.81
CA ASN A 7 9.96 0.61 -3.88
C ASN A 7 8.81 0.62 -4.91
N VAL A 8 8.21 -0.54 -5.20
CA VAL A 8 7.02 -0.65 -6.05
C VAL A 8 5.81 -0.02 -5.36
N ALA A 9 5.51 -0.43 -4.12
CA ALA A 9 4.38 0.11 -3.36
C ALA A 9 4.44 1.63 -3.21
N VAL A 10 5.61 2.20 -2.94
CA VAL A 10 5.80 3.66 -2.77
C VAL A 10 5.98 4.41 -4.09
N LYS A 11 5.80 3.75 -5.25
CA LYS A 11 5.96 4.35 -6.59
C LYS A 11 7.26 5.13 -6.73
N LYS A 12 8.37 4.54 -6.27
CA LYS A 12 9.68 5.22 -6.26
C LYS A 12 10.09 5.59 -7.68
N ASP A 13 10.50 6.85 -7.89
CA ASP A 13 10.87 7.36 -9.21
C ASP A 13 12.22 6.79 -9.67
N THR A 14 12.18 5.61 -10.30
CA THR A 14 13.33 4.95 -10.91
C THR A 14 12.89 4.27 -12.20
N LEU A 15 13.81 4.11 -13.15
CA LEU A 15 13.53 3.45 -14.43
C LEU A 15 12.99 2.02 -14.24
N TRP A 16 13.56 1.27 -13.31
CA TRP A 16 13.10 -0.08 -13.00
C TRP A 16 11.65 -0.09 -12.53
N ILE A 17 11.25 0.84 -11.64
CA ILE A 17 9.86 0.93 -11.17
C ILE A 17 8.92 1.36 -12.30
N LYS A 18 9.30 2.37 -13.11
CA LYS A 18 8.51 2.77 -14.28
C LYS A 18 8.26 1.60 -15.22
N TRP A 19 9.30 0.83 -15.53
CA TRP A 19 9.20 -0.38 -16.33
C TRP A 19 8.29 -1.44 -15.70
N ILE A 20 8.39 -1.68 -14.38
CA ILE A 20 7.49 -2.60 -13.68
C ILE A 20 6.03 -2.16 -13.81
N TYR A 21 5.74 -0.87 -13.64
CA TYR A 21 4.38 -0.35 -13.77
C TYR A 21 3.82 -0.50 -15.19
N MET A 22 4.65 -0.27 -16.21
CA MET A 22 4.28 -0.43 -17.61
C MET A 22 4.09 -1.90 -18.01
N GLU A 23 5.08 -2.75 -17.74
CA GLU A 23 5.14 -4.11 -18.31
C GLU A 23 4.51 -5.17 -17.42
N LYS A 24 4.70 -5.06 -16.10
CA LYS A 24 4.28 -6.10 -15.14
C LYS A 24 2.94 -5.82 -14.51
N LEU A 25 2.69 -4.56 -14.11
CA LEU A 25 1.43 -4.19 -13.47
C LEU A 25 0.36 -3.79 -14.48
N LYS A 26 0.73 -3.16 -15.61
CA LYS A 26 -0.20 -2.74 -16.68
C LYS A 26 -1.40 -1.95 -16.14
N GLY A 27 -1.12 -0.99 -15.25
CA GLY A 27 -2.13 -0.16 -14.59
C GLY A 27 -2.83 -0.79 -13.39
N ARG A 28 -2.54 -2.05 -13.05
CA ARG A 28 -3.07 -2.70 -11.83
C ARG A 28 -2.29 -2.31 -10.59
N ASN A 29 -2.92 -2.45 -9.42
CA ASN A 29 -2.23 -2.26 -8.16
C ASN A 29 -1.35 -3.47 -7.81
N ILE A 30 -0.16 -3.24 -7.23
CA ILE A 30 0.74 -4.29 -6.74
C ILE A 30 0.08 -5.20 -5.69
N TRP A 31 -0.90 -4.67 -4.96
CA TRP A 31 -1.64 -5.39 -3.95
C TRP A 31 -2.63 -6.40 -4.55
N GLU A 32 -3.10 -6.18 -5.77
CA GLU A 32 -4.11 -7.03 -6.43
C GLU A 32 -3.52 -7.90 -7.54
N VAL A 33 -2.36 -7.55 -8.08
CA VAL A 33 -1.79 -8.23 -9.25
C VAL A 33 -1.63 -9.73 -9.00
N GLN A 34 -2.15 -10.54 -9.91
CA GLN A 34 -1.90 -11.97 -9.95
C GLN A 34 -0.71 -12.25 -10.86
N CYS A 35 0.18 -13.15 -10.44
CA CYS A 35 1.30 -13.57 -11.26
C CYS A 35 0.86 -14.66 -12.23
N ASP A 36 1.19 -14.50 -13.51
CA ASP A 36 0.99 -15.55 -14.50
C ASP A 36 2.00 -16.70 -14.30
N SER A 37 1.65 -17.89 -14.78
CA SER A 37 2.52 -19.06 -14.73
C SER A 37 3.83 -18.85 -15.48
N LYS A 38 3.83 -17.99 -16.51
CA LYS A 38 4.99 -17.65 -17.35
C LYS A 38 5.93 -16.61 -16.74
N SER A 39 5.58 -15.95 -15.64
CA SER A 39 6.45 -14.97 -14.99
C SER A 39 7.72 -15.59 -14.42
N SER A 40 8.80 -14.82 -14.49
CA SER A 40 10.06 -15.14 -13.80
C SER A 40 9.83 -15.35 -12.30
N VAL A 41 10.56 -16.29 -11.70
CA VAL A 41 10.54 -16.55 -10.25
C VAL A 41 10.83 -15.29 -9.44
N GLY A 42 11.77 -14.46 -9.91
CA GLY A 42 12.09 -13.17 -9.28
C GLY A 42 10.89 -12.23 -9.17
N TRP A 43 10.06 -12.12 -10.22
CA TRP A 43 8.82 -11.35 -10.17
C TRP A 43 7.79 -12.00 -9.24
N LYS A 44 7.57 -13.32 -9.35
CA LYS A 44 6.60 -14.05 -8.50
C LYS A 44 6.85 -13.86 -7.00
N ASN A 45 8.12 -13.74 -6.61
CA ASN A 45 8.54 -13.49 -5.23
C ASN A 45 8.20 -12.08 -4.71
N ILE A 46 7.91 -11.10 -5.57
CA ILE A 46 7.54 -9.75 -5.13
C ILE A 46 6.09 -9.74 -4.63
N PRO A 47 5.06 -10.09 -5.45
CA PRO A 47 3.68 -10.13 -4.96
C PRO A 47 3.45 -11.20 -3.88
N SER A 48 4.20 -12.30 -3.85
CA SER A 48 4.03 -13.33 -2.81
C SER A 48 4.35 -12.83 -1.38
N LEU A 49 5.09 -11.74 -1.25
CA LEU A 49 5.41 -11.12 0.03
C LEU A 49 4.39 -10.07 0.48
N ARG A 50 3.44 -9.71 -0.39
CA ARG A 50 2.51 -8.58 -0.17
C ARG A 50 1.74 -8.72 1.13
N ASP A 51 1.18 -9.89 1.41
CA ASP A 51 0.31 -10.09 2.58
C ASP A 51 1.09 -9.97 3.89
N LYS A 52 2.38 -10.30 3.88
CA LYS A 52 3.25 -10.19 5.05
C LYS A 52 3.64 -8.75 5.36
N VAL A 53 3.83 -7.91 4.34
CA VAL A 53 4.36 -6.56 4.53
C VAL A 53 3.31 -5.46 4.37
N ARG A 54 2.15 -5.72 3.75
CA ARG A 54 1.14 -4.68 3.45
C ARG A 54 0.73 -3.90 4.68
N ARG A 55 0.50 -4.59 5.81
CA ARG A 55 0.15 -3.98 7.10
C ARG A 55 1.21 -3.02 7.66
N HIS A 56 2.46 -3.19 7.21
CA HIS A 56 3.60 -2.39 7.65
C HIS A 56 3.88 -1.20 6.73
N ILE A 57 3.27 -1.10 5.54
CA ILE A 57 3.52 0.00 4.60
C ILE A 57 2.40 1.01 4.73
N TRP A 58 2.70 2.20 5.22
CA TRP A 58 1.75 3.29 5.41
C TRP A 58 2.16 4.54 4.66
N TRP A 59 1.17 5.22 4.12
CA TRP A 59 1.31 6.51 3.47
C TRP A 59 0.91 7.62 4.42
N LYS A 60 1.75 8.67 4.48
CA LYS A 60 1.40 9.94 5.08
C LYS A 60 0.91 10.87 3.98
N ILE A 61 -0.31 11.34 4.14
CA ILE A 61 -0.96 12.19 3.14
C ILE A 61 -0.21 13.53 3.07
N GLY A 62 0.35 13.80 1.89
CA GLY A 62 0.86 15.10 1.48
C GLY A 62 -0.06 15.69 0.41
N ASN A 63 0.38 15.62 -0.85
CA ASN A 63 -0.40 16.10 -2.00
C ASN A 63 -1.42 15.08 -2.53
N GLY A 64 -1.34 13.81 -2.11
CA GLY A 64 -2.30 12.75 -2.46
C GLY A 64 -2.24 12.22 -3.90
N ASN A 65 -1.23 12.57 -4.70
CA ASN A 65 -1.11 12.15 -6.11
C ASN A 65 -0.66 10.69 -6.31
N LYS A 66 0.09 10.11 -5.36
CA LYS A 66 0.61 8.74 -5.48
C LYS A 66 -0.19 7.76 -4.66
N ILE A 67 -0.93 8.22 -3.64
CA ILE A 67 -1.70 7.34 -2.76
C ILE A 67 -2.97 6.91 -3.48
N ASN A 68 -3.10 5.62 -3.76
CA ASN A 68 -4.36 5.05 -4.23
C ASN A 68 -5.35 4.96 -3.07
N VAL A 69 -6.50 5.60 -3.21
CA VAL A 69 -7.46 5.76 -2.10
C VAL A 69 -8.03 4.42 -1.64
N TRP A 70 -8.18 3.44 -2.55
CA TRP A 70 -8.83 2.16 -2.27
C TRP A 70 -7.85 1.13 -1.70
N HIS A 71 -6.65 1.05 -2.26
CA HIS A 71 -5.73 -0.07 -2.03
C HIS A 71 -4.56 0.25 -1.11
N ASP A 72 -4.17 1.52 -0.98
CA ASP A 72 -3.05 1.89 -0.12
C ASP A 72 -3.51 2.12 1.33
N ARG A 73 -2.60 1.90 2.29
CA ARG A 73 -2.86 2.20 3.71
C ARG A 73 -2.48 3.64 4.03
N TRP A 74 -3.47 4.49 4.26
CA TRP A 74 -3.28 5.91 4.59
C TRP A 74 -4.11 6.38 5.77
N CYS A 75 -5.06 5.56 6.24
CA CYS A 75 -5.79 5.76 7.50
C CYS A 75 -6.03 4.42 8.21
N ILE A 76 -6.64 4.49 9.39
CA ILE A 76 -6.86 3.32 10.26
C ILE A 76 -7.79 2.26 9.65
N VAL A 77 -8.79 2.69 8.89
CA VAL A 77 -9.72 1.79 8.18
C VAL A 77 -9.20 1.39 6.79
N SER A 78 -8.06 1.92 6.32
CA SER A 78 -7.48 1.50 5.04
C SER A 78 -6.91 0.07 5.12
N PRO A 79 -6.82 -0.63 3.97
CA PRO A 79 -7.28 -0.23 2.64
C PRO A 79 -8.80 -0.34 2.52
N LEU A 80 -9.43 0.67 1.90
CA LEU A 80 -10.90 0.68 1.73
C LEU A 80 -11.40 -0.48 0.86
N SER A 81 -10.53 -1.04 0.01
CA SER A 81 -10.80 -2.22 -0.80
C SER A 81 -11.16 -3.48 0.01
N GLU A 82 -10.95 -3.47 1.34
CA GLU A 82 -11.36 -4.58 2.21
C GLU A 82 -12.89 -4.62 2.43
N PHE A 83 -13.59 -3.50 2.23
CA PHE A 83 -15.05 -3.41 2.41
C PHE A 83 -15.80 -2.69 1.29
N ILE A 84 -15.10 -1.95 0.42
CA ILE A 84 -15.65 -1.36 -0.81
C ILE A 84 -15.10 -2.16 -1.99
N ASP A 85 -15.96 -2.84 -2.73
CA ASP A 85 -15.51 -3.67 -3.84
C ASP A 85 -15.32 -2.86 -5.13
N THR A 86 -14.73 -3.48 -6.15
CA THR A 86 -14.52 -2.82 -7.45
C THR A 86 -15.84 -2.46 -8.14
N ARG A 87 -16.93 -3.18 -7.85
CA ARG A 87 -18.24 -2.94 -8.43
C ARG A 87 -18.87 -1.68 -7.83
N ASP A 88 -18.81 -1.51 -6.51
CA ASP A 88 -19.25 -0.30 -5.82
C ASP A 88 -18.53 0.94 -6.38
N ILE A 89 -17.20 0.85 -6.52
CA ILE A 89 -16.36 1.90 -7.11
C ILE A 89 -16.81 2.24 -8.54
N TYR A 90 -17.08 1.21 -9.36
CA TYR A 90 -17.53 1.39 -10.73
C TYR A 90 -18.93 2.01 -10.82
N ASP A 91 -19.87 1.56 -9.98
CA ASP A 91 -21.24 2.06 -9.93
C ASP A 91 -21.27 3.53 -9.48
N ALA A 92 -20.34 3.94 -8.62
CA ALA A 92 -20.09 5.34 -8.25
C ALA A 92 -19.39 6.17 -9.34
N ARG A 93 -19.08 5.60 -10.51
CA ARG A 93 -18.34 6.23 -11.63
C ARG A 93 -16.93 6.68 -11.23
N LEU A 94 -16.31 5.95 -10.30
CA LEU A 94 -14.93 6.18 -9.86
C LEU A 94 -14.00 5.13 -10.49
N SER A 95 -12.70 5.43 -10.54
CA SER A 95 -11.70 4.48 -11.02
C SER A 95 -11.10 3.68 -9.86
N ASN A 96 -10.86 2.38 -10.04
CA ASN A 96 -10.09 1.56 -9.08
C ASN A 96 -8.62 2.04 -8.94
N THR A 97 -8.16 2.90 -9.85
CA THR A 97 -6.84 3.53 -9.78
C THR A 97 -6.85 4.92 -9.15
N SER A 98 -8.02 5.44 -8.72
CA SER A 98 -8.17 6.80 -8.23
C SER A 98 -7.25 7.11 -7.05
N THR A 99 -6.71 8.32 -7.07
CA THR A 99 -5.81 8.82 -6.03
C THR A 99 -6.57 9.61 -4.98
N ILE A 100 -5.98 9.83 -3.80
CA ILE A 100 -6.60 10.69 -2.77
C ILE A 100 -6.88 12.08 -3.32
N LYS A 101 -5.97 12.65 -4.12
CA LYS A 101 -6.16 13.98 -4.72
C LYS A 101 -7.36 14.05 -5.66
N GLU A 102 -7.65 12.98 -6.39
CA GLU A 102 -8.77 12.94 -7.33
C GLU A 102 -10.12 12.77 -6.62
N ILE A 103 -10.12 12.15 -5.44
CA ILE A 103 -11.31 11.83 -4.66
C ILE A 103 -11.61 12.86 -3.57
N VAL A 104 -10.61 13.63 -3.14
CA VAL A 104 -10.78 14.76 -2.22
C VAL A 104 -10.79 16.06 -3.01
N HIS A 105 -11.96 16.69 -3.11
CA HIS A 105 -12.13 17.97 -3.79
C HIS A 105 -12.83 18.95 -2.87
N GLU A 106 -12.27 20.16 -2.74
CA GLU A 106 -12.84 21.25 -1.92
C GLU A 106 -13.20 20.83 -0.47
N GLY A 107 -12.39 19.97 0.13
CA GLY A 107 -12.61 19.50 1.51
C GLY A 107 -13.77 18.51 1.66
N ARG A 108 -14.21 17.87 0.56
CA ARG A 108 -15.23 16.82 0.57
C ARG A 108 -14.75 15.58 -0.17
N TRP A 109 -15.32 14.44 0.20
CA TRP A 109 -15.20 13.19 -0.55
C TRP A 109 -16.07 13.26 -1.80
N LYS A 110 -15.55 12.79 -2.94
CA LYS A 110 -16.25 12.74 -4.23
C LYS A 110 -17.14 11.50 -4.38
N TRP A 111 -17.01 10.51 -3.50
CA TRP A 111 -17.86 9.33 -3.53
C TRP A 111 -19.29 9.66 -3.04
N PRO A 112 -20.29 8.82 -3.37
CA PRO A 112 -21.69 9.07 -3.02
C PRO A 112 -21.89 9.20 -1.51
N GLU A 113 -22.75 10.11 -1.05
CA GLU A 113 -23.00 10.31 0.38
C GLU A 113 -23.64 9.07 1.03
N GLU A 114 -24.39 8.29 0.25
CA GLU A 114 -25.04 7.05 0.65
C GLU A 114 -24.04 5.99 1.12
N TRP A 115 -22.79 6.07 0.67
CA TRP A 115 -21.72 5.19 1.13
C TRP A 115 -21.47 5.30 2.64
N ASN A 116 -21.71 6.45 3.27
CA ASN A 116 -21.60 6.55 4.73
C ASN A 116 -22.65 5.70 5.47
N THR A 117 -23.75 5.37 4.81
CA THR A 117 -24.80 4.48 5.31
C THR A 117 -24.48 3.01 5.02
N TYR A 118 -23.90 2.72 3.85
CA TYR A 118 -23.55 1.35 3.45
C TYR A 118 -22.25 0.84 4.07
N PHE A 119 -21.27 1.73 4.26
CA PHE A 119 -19.94 1.45 4.76
C PHE A 119 -19.70 2.29 6.02
N VAL A 120 -20.09 1.77 7.16
CA VAL A 120 -20.04 2.49 8.46
C VAL A 120 -18.61 2.88 8.84
N GLU A 121 -17.61 2.13 8.35
CA GLU A 121 -16.18 2.39 8.48
C GLU A 121 -15.78 3.76 7.92
N LEU A 122 -16.49 4.26 6.89
CA LEU A 122 -16.23 5.59 6.31
C LEU A 122 -16.56 6.72 7.28
N GLY A 123 -17.47 6.51 8.23
CA GLY A 123 -17.78 7.50 9.27
C GLY A 123 -16.60 7.83 10.19
N GLN A 124 -15.58 6.98 10.24
CA GLN A 124 -14.34 7.23 10.99
C GLN A 124 -13.35 8.10 10.22
N LEU A 125 -13.60 8.36 8.93
CA LEU A 125 -12.70 9.13 8.07
C LEU A 125 -12.93 10.62 8.23
N GLN A 126 -11.88 11.32 8.64
CA GLN A 126 -11.78 12.76 8.45
C GLN A 126 -11.30 13.05 7.03
N VAL A 127 -11.87 14.06 6.37
CA VAL A 127 -11.36 14.50 5.06
C VAL A 127 -9.93 15.03 5.24
N PRO A 128 -8.93 14.46 4.55
CA PRO A 128 -7.55 14.88 4.75
C PRO A 128 -7.30 16.25 4.14
N ILE A 129 -6.50 17.06 4.83
CA ILE A 129 -6.02 18.35 4.31
C ILE A 129 -4.83 18.07 3.39
N LEU A 130 -5.03 18.24 2.08
CA LEU A 130 -3.96 18.09 1.10
C LEU A 130 -3.03 19.30 1.16
N ARG A 131 -1.73 19.04 1.26
CA ARG A 131 -0.69 20.07 1.29
C ARG A 131 0.23 19.87 0.11
N ASP A 132 0.60 20.97 -0.55
CA ASP A 132 1.64 20.94 -1.58
C ASP A 132 2.96 20.50 -0.93
N GLY A 133 3.44 19.34 -1.35
CA GLY A 133 4.57 18.65 -0.73
C GLY A 133 4.73 17.25 -1.30
N ILE A 134 5.86 16.61 -0.99
CA ILE A 134 6.10 15.21 -1.34
C ILE A 134 5.40 14.34 -0.29
N GLU A 135 4.64 13.35 -0.74
CA GLU A 135 4.06 12.36 0.17
C GLU A 135 5.17 11.57 0.87
N ASP A 136 4.96 11.27 2.14
CA ASP A 136 5.90 10.47 2.91
C ASP A 136 5.37 9.04 3.08
N THR A 137 6.28 8.09 3.23
CA THR A 137 5.95 6.68 3.41
C THR A 137 6.69 6.14 4.61
N VAL A 138 5.95 5.53 5.53
CA VAL A 138 6.47 5.03 6.78
C VAL A 138 6.30 3.53 6.89
N TRP A 139 7.27 2.91 7.54
CA TRP A 139 7.19 1.54 7.96
C TRP A 139 6.55 1.49 9.34
N MET A 140 5.34 0.97 9.44
CA MET A 140 4.66 0.72 10.71
C MET A 140 5.28 -0.52 11.35
N SER A 141 5.94 -0.37 12.50
CA SER A 141 6.50 -1.52 13.22
C SER A 141 5.42 -2.44 13.78
N ARG A 142 5.80 -3.64 14.24
CA ARG A 142 4.85 -4.58 14.86
C ARG A 142 4.11 -3.98 16.05
N ASN A 143 4.72 -3.01 16.73
CA ASN A 143 4.16 -2.36 17.92
C ASN A 143 3.36 -1.09 17.58
N GLY A 144 3.08 -0.82 16.29
CA GLY A 144 2.33 0.37 15.88
C GLY A 144 3.13 1.66 15.88
N HIS A 145 4.45 1.61 16.06
CA HIS A 145 5.30 2.80 15.96
C HIS A 145 5.78 3.01 14.53
N GLU A 146 5.69 4.24 14.05
CA GLU A 146 6.22 4.64 12.75
C GLU A 146 7.75 4.63 12.74
N LYS A 147 8.33 4.09 11.67
CA LYS A 147 9.77 4.07 11.44
C LYS A 147 10.08 4.43 9.99
N ILE A 148 11.25 5.01 9.77
CA ILE A 148 11.81 5.14 8.42
C ILE A 148 12.06 3.73 7.88
N PHE A 149 11.72 3.50 6.62
CA PHE A 149 12.00 2.21 5.97
C PHE A 149 13.50 1.92 5.94
N LYS A 150 13.90 0.87 6.65
CA LYS A 150 15.25 0.30 6.65
C LYS A 150 15.13 -1.21 6.68
N ILE A 151 15.98 -1.91 5.94
CA ILE A 151 15.93 -3.38 5.88
C ILE A 151 16.13 -4.02 7.25
N SER A 152 16.92 -3.39 8.13
CA SER A 152 17.07 -3.80 9.52
C SER A 152 15.75 -3.76 10.29
N ASN A 153 14.96 -2.68 10.16
CA ASN A 153 13.66 -2.55 10.81
C ASN A 153 12.68 -3.63 10.31
N VAL A 154 12.64 -3.83 8.99
CA VAL A 154 11.80 -4.87 8.37
C VAL A 154 12.18 -6.25 8.89
N TRP A 155 13.48 -6.57 8.95
CA TRP A 155 13.96 -7.86 9.42
C TRP A 155 13.53 -8.12 10.87
N VAL A 156 13.68 -7.13 11.76
CA VAL A 156 13.22 -7.22 13.16
C VAL A 156 11.71 -7.44 13.25
N ASP A 157 10.92 -6.71 12.46
CA ASP A 157 9.45 -6.79 12.55
C ASP A 157 8.88 -8.08 11.95
N MET A 158 9.55 -8.67 10.95
CA MET A 158 9.10 -9.90 10.30
C MET A 158 9.65 -11.18 10.93
N ASN A 159 10.86 -11.14 11.47
CA ASN A 159 11.44 -12.30 12.12
C ASN A 159 10.80 -12.39 13.52
N SER A 160 9.83 -13.28 13.72
CA SER A 160 9.50 -13.73 15.07
C SER A 160 10.80 -14.27 15.67
N ASN A 161 11.29 -13.67 16.77
CA ASN A 161 12.50 -14.10 17.49
C ASN A 161 12.63 -15.62 17.46
N GLY A 162 13.39 -16.14 16.48
CA GLY A 162 13.76 -17.53 16.46
C GLY A 162 14.55 -17.76 17.73
N THR A 163 14.34 -18.91 18.37
CA THR A 163 15.20 -19.33 19.48
C THR A 163 16.65 -19.10 19.07
N LYS A 164 17.40 -18.40 19.94
CA LYS A 164 18.82 -18.16 19.73
C LYS A 164 19.47 -19.53 19.60
N VAL A 165 19.85 -19.89 18.39
CA VAL A 165 20.50 -21.18 18.12
C VAL A 165 21.93 -21.04 18.64
N ASP A 166 22.34 -21.92 19.54
CA ASP A 166 23.73 -21.98 19.97
C ASP A 166 24.56 -22.55 18.83
N TRP A 167 25.23 -21.66 18.11
CA TRP A 167 26.16 -22.03 17.04
C TRP A 167 27.40 -22.66 17.67
N HIS A 168 27.67 -23.93 17.36
CA HIS A 168 28.95 -24.54 17.69
C HIS A 168 30.03 -24.08 16.69
N PRO A 169 31.28 -23.88 17.15
CA PRO A 169 32.39 -23.58 16.25
C PRO A 169 32.61 -24.75 15.28
N LEU A 170 32.90 -24.41 14.02
CA LEU A 170 33.35 -25.38 13.01
C LEU A 170 34.67 -25.99 13.51
N VAL A 171 34.65 -27.30 13.71
CA VAL A 171 35.85 -28.12 14.02
C VAL A 171 36.62 -28.38 12.74
#